data_AF-A0A4R0X261-F1
#
_entry.id   AF-A0A4R0X261-F1
#
_cell.length_a   1.000
_cell.length_b   1.000
_cell.length_c   1.000
_cell.angle_alpha   90.00
_cell.angle_beta   90.00
_cell.angle_gamma   90.00
#
_symmetry.space_group_name_H-M   'P 1'
#
loop_
_entity.id
_entity.type
_entity.pdbx_description
1 polymer ?
#
loop_
_entity_poly.entity_id
_entity_poly.type
_entity_poly.pdbx_seq_one_letter_code
_entity_poly.pdbx_strand_id
1 'polypeptide(L)'
;MVAPLLSRFTEIYPEISVDLLLDDKPANFSGEQIDVAFREGRIQDSSISAKQLVPMQLLLCASRTYSEKRALPTTIDELRQHESINLRLSNHRLSEWEFKVDGQTQKFMPNSATPMTPNWY
;
A
#
# COMPACT_ATOMS: atom_id res chain seq x y z
N MET A 1 -9.65 -4.52 0.90
CA MET A 1 -10.73 -3.61 0.46
C MET A 1 -12.00 -3.94 1.25
N VAL A 2 -12.67 -2.94 1.82
CA VAL A 2 -13.88 -3.14 2.64
C VAL A 2 -15.18 -3.19 1.84
N ALA A 3 -15.17 -2.73 0.58
CA ALA A 3 -16.37 -2.62 -0.25
C ALA A 3 -17.25 -3.90 -0.31
N PRO A 4 -16.71 -5.12 -0.45
CA PRO A 4 -17.54 -6.34 -0.45
C PRO A 4 -18.25 -6.63 0.87
N LEU A 5 -17.80 -6.03 1.98
CA LEU A 5 -18.39 -6.19 3.31
C LEU A 5 -19.49 -5.17 3.58
N LEU A 6 -19.56 -4.08 2.81
CA LEU A 6 -20.52 -3.00 3.03
C LEU A 6 -21.96 -3.44 2.77
N SER A 7 -22.19 -4.28 1.76
CA SER A 7 -23.55 -4.80 1.46
C SER A 7 -24.14 -5.53 2.67
N ARG A 8 -23.38 -6.47 3.24
CA ARG A 8 -23.77 -7.20 4.44
C ARG A 8 -23.94 -6.28 5.66
N PHE A 9 -23.11 -5.25 5.78
CA PHE A 9 -23.23 -4.28 6.86
C PHE A 9 -24.55 -3.51 6.78
N THR A 10 -24.92 -3.01 5.60
CA THR A 10 -26.19 -2.28 5.39
C THR A 10 -27.42 -3.17 5.49
N GLU A 11 -27.29 -4.48 5.24
CA GLU A 11 -28.37 -5.46 5.49
C GLU A 11 -28.64 -5.66 7.00
N ILE A 12 -27.59 -5.63 7.82
CA ILE A 12 -27.69 -5.79 9.27
C ILE A 12 -28.15 -4.49 9.93
N TYR A 13 -27.77 -3.33 9.38
CA TYR A 13 -28.08 -1.99 9.89
C TYR A 13 -28.73 -1.12 8.81
N PRO A 14 -30.02 -1.35 8.49
CA PRO A 14 -30.72 -0.71 7.37
C PRO A 14 -30.93 0.80 7.54
N GLU A 15 -30.81 1.33 8.76
CA GLU A 15 -30.90 2.76 9.08
C GLU A 15 -29.62 3.54 8.77
N ILE A 16 -28.50 2.85 8.49
CA ILE A 16 -27.21 3.48 8.23
C ILE A 16 -27.03 3.65 6.71
N SER A 17 -26.84 4.91 6.28
CA SER A 17 -26.37 5.23 4.93
C SER A 17 -24.84 5.29 4.91
N VAL A 18 -24.22 4.70 3.90
CA VAL A 18 -22.76 4.70 3.73
C VAL A 18 -22.39 5.55 2.53
N ASP A 19 -21.63 6.61 2.76
CA ASP A 19 -20.89 7.33 1.71
C ASP A 19 -19.45 6.82 1.69
N LEU A 20 -18.91 6.50 0.51
CA LEU A 20 -17.63 5.81 0.35
C LEU A 20 -16.70 6.61 -0.56
N LEU A 21 -15.65 7.17 0.05
CA LEU A 21 -14.54 7.82 -0.65
C LEU A 21 -13.34 6.86 -0.78
N LEU A 22 -12.86 6.68 -2.01
CA LEU A 22 -11.60 5.97 -2.31
C LEU A 22 -10.55 6.99 -2.75
N ASP A 23 -9.59 7.29 -1.87
CA ASP A 23 -8.43 8.15 -2.19
C ASP A 23 -7.17 7.62 -1.47
N ASP A 24 -6.02 7.72 -2.15
CA ASP A 24 -4.71 7.38 -1.59
C ASP A 24 -4.17 8.50 -0.65
N LYS A 25 -4.72 9.71 -0.73
CA LYS A 25 -4.35 10.84 0.14
C LYS A 25 -4.68 10.58 1.62
N PRO A 26 -3.90 11.15 2.56
CA PRO A 26 -4.26 11.13 3.98
C PRO A 26 -5.68 11.64 4.21
N ALA A 27 -6.47 10.91 5.01
CA ALA A 27 -7.85 11.28 5.31
C ALA A 27 -7.90 12.60 6.08
N ASN A 28 -8.72 13.54 5.63
CA ASN A 28 -9.00 14.78 6.34
C ASN A 28 -10.35 14.68 7.05
N PHE A 29 -10.36 14.10 8.25
CA PHE A 29 -11.57 13.85 9.05
C PHE A 29 -12.46 15.09 9.21
N SER A 30 -11.86 16.27 9.42
CA SER A 30 -12.62 17.51 9.60
C SER A 30 -13.10 18.11 8.28
N GLY A 31 -12.23 18.18 7.26
CA GLY A 31 -12.54 18.85 6.00
C GLY A 31 -13.39 18.03 5.02
N GLU A 32 -13.30 16.71 5.08
CA GLU A 32 -14.00 15.78 4.17
C GLU A 32 -15.18 15.08 4.85
N GLN A 33 -15.52 15.46 6.09
CA GLN A 33 -16.61 14.86 6.88
C GLN A 33 -16.49 13.33 7.00
N ILE A 34 -15.26 12.85 7.17
CA ILE A 34 -14.98 11.41 7.29
C ILE A 34 -15.13 11.00 8.76
N ASP A 35 -16.02 10.06 9.04
CA ASP A 35 -16.16 9.45 10.38
C ASP A 35 -15.15 8.31 10.61
N VAL A 36 -14.89 7.51 9.57
CA VAL A 36 -14.04 6.30 9.64
C VAL A 36 -13.16 6.21 8.40
N ALA A 37 -11.86 6.01 8.60
CA ALA A 37 -10.91 5.75 7.52
C ALA A 37 -10.17 4.41 7.72
N PHE A 38 -10.08 3.62 6.66
CA PHE A 38 -9.24 2.42 6.61
C PHE A 38 -7.92 2.78 5.94
N ARG A 39 -6.82 2.76 6.70
CA ARG A 39 -5.50 3.20 6.23
C ARG A 39 -4.42 2.20 6.61
N GLU A 40 -3.43 2.09 5.74
CA GLU A 40 -2.15 1.45 6.06
C GLU A 40 -1.23 2.42 6.81
N GLY A 41 -0.27 1.87 7.57
CA GLY A 41 0.72 2.67 8.28
C GLY A 41 0.26 3.21 9.64
N ARG A 42 1.12 4.03 10.26
CA ARG A 42 0.83 4.65 11.57
C ARG A 42 0.24 6.03 11.35
N ILE A 43 -0.92 6.27 11.95
CA ILE A 43 -1.50 7.61 12.08
C ILE A 43 -0.75 8.32 13.21
N GLN A 44 -0.12 9.45 12.90
CA GLN A 44 0.71 10.22 13.85
C GLN A 44 -0.09 11.32 14.57
N ASP A 45 -1.33 11.57 14.14
CA ASP A 45 -2.20 12.55 14.76
C ASP A 45 -2.86 11.97 16.02
N SER A 46 -2.51 12.52 17.19
CA SER A 46 -3.04 12.09 18.48
C SER A 46 -4.51 12.42 18.70
N SER A 47 -5.13 13.25 17.85
CA SER A 47 -6.57 13.50 17.88
C SER A 47 -7.40 12.33 17.34
N ILE A 48 -6.75 11.36 16.68
CA ILE A 48 -7.40 10.22 16.04
C ILE A 48 -7.25 8.97 16.91
N SER A 49 -8.37 8.33 17.22
CA SER A 49 -8.37 6.99 17.84
C SER A 49 -8.09 5.92 16.78
N ALA A 50 -6.86 5.44 16.70
CA ALA A 50 -6.45 4.41 15.75
C ALA A 50 -6.53 2.99 16.36
N LYS A 51 -7.10 2.04 15.62
CA LYS A 51 -7.11 0.61 15.97
C LYS A 51 -6.50 -0.20 14.83
N GLN A 52 -5.48 -0.99 15.15
CA GLN A 52 -4.91 -1.94 14.19
C GLN A 52 -5.90 -3.08 13.93
N LEU A 53 -6.29 -3.28 12.67
CA LEU A 53 -7.18 -4.37 12.26
C LEU A 53 -6.40 -5.63 11.91
N VAL A 54 -5.41 -5.49 11.02
CA VAL A 54 -4.52 -6.58 10.57
C VAL A 54 -3.15 -6.00 10.27
N PRO A 55 -2.05 -6.78 10.44
CA PRO A 55 -0.75 -6.39 9.91
C PRO A 55 -0.79 -6.47 8.37
N MET A 56 -0.15 -5.50 7.71
CA MET A 56 0.07 -5.56 6.26
C MET A 56 1.53 -5.90 5.97
N GLN A 57 1.76 -6.86 5.08
CA GLN A 57 3.08 -7.26 4.62
C GLN A 57 3.14 -7.17 3.10
N LEU A 58 4.11 -6.40 2.58
CA LEU A 58 4.45 -6.40 1.17
C LEU A 58 5.35 -7.60 0.86
N LEU A 59 5.13 -8.21 -0.29
CA LEU A 59 5.92 -9.32 -0.80
C LEU A 59 6.62 -8.89 -2.09
N LEU A 60 7.89 -9.27 -2.21
CA LEU A 60 8.59 -9.21 -3.49
C LEU A 60 8.05 -10.32 -4.39
N CYS A 61 7.56 -9.95 -5.57
CA CYS A 61 7.04 -10.89 -6.55
C CYS A 61 7.53 -10.54 -7.95
N ALA A 62 7.53 -11.54 -8.82
CA ALA A 62 7.82 -11.39 -10.23
C ALA A 62 6.83 -12.25 -11.02
N SER A 63 6.55 -11.86 -12.27
CA SER A 63 5.77 -12.72 -13.15
C SER A 63 6.55 -14.00 -13.47
N ARG A 64 5.82 -15.09 -13.75
CA ARG A 64 6.43 -16.36 -14.20
C ARG A 64 7.34 -16.14 -15.42
N THR A 65 6.84 -15.39 -16.41
CA THR A 65 7.57 -15.09 -17.65
C THR A 65 8.86 -14.30 -17.42
N TYR A 66 8.92 -13.49 -16.35
CA TYR A 66 10.15 -12.81 -15.95
C TYR A 66 11.15 -13.79 -15.36
N SER A 67 10.71 -14.64 -14.43
CA SER A 67 11.56 -15.62 -13.74
C SER A 67 12.14 -16.72 -14.66
N GLU A 68 11.46 -17.02 -15.77
CA GLU A 68 11.95 -17.96 -16.79
C GLU A 68 13.08 -17.35 -17.64
N LYS A 69 13.10 -16.02 -17.80
CA LYS A 69 14.12 -15.30 -18.58
C LYS A 69 15.29 -14.83 -17.73
N ARG A 70 15.05 -14.58 -16.44
CA ARG A 70 16.07 -14.15 -15.48
C ARG A 70 15.95 -14.93 -14.19
N ALA A 71 17.05 -15.56 -13.78
CA ALA A 71 17.15 -16.23 -12.50
C ALA A 71 16.70 -15.29 -11.37
N LEU A 72 15.96 -15.82 -10.39
CA LEU A 72 15.49 -15.02 -9.26
C LEU A 72 16.67 -14.64 -8.35
N PRO A 73 16.66 -13.41 -7.79
CA PRO A 73 17.70 -12.95 -6.90
C PRO A 73 17.66 -13.74 -5.59
N THR A 74 18.84 -14.10 -5.08
CA THR A 74 19.05 -14.76 -3.80
C THR A 74 19.50 -13.79 -2.70
N THR A 75 19.92 -12.58 -3.09
CA THR A 75 20.31 -11.49 -2.19
C THR A 75 19.63 -10.18 -2.58
N ILE A 76 19.52 -9.23 -1.63
CA ILE A 76 18.94 -7.91 -1.91
C ILE A 76 19.79 -7.13 -2.91
N ASP A 77 21.13 -7.27 -2.88
CA ASP A 77 22.01 -6.54 -3.79
C ASP A 77 21.88 -7.00 -5.25
N GLU A 78 21.55 -8.27 -5.49
CA GLU A 78 21.27 -8.78 -6.82
C GLU A 78 20.08 -8.06 -7.49
N LEU A 79 19.14 -7.51 -6.71
CA LEU A 79 18.01 -6.73 -7.24
C LEU A 79 18.46 -5.52 -8.08
N ARG A 80 19.69 -5.02 -7.92
CA ARG A 80 20.22 -3.93 -8.76
C ARG A 80 20.34 -4.31 -10.23
N GLN A 81 20.44 -5.61 -10.51
CA GLN A 81 20.53 -6.17 -11.85
C GLN A 81 19.15 -6.48 -12.46
N HIS A 82 18.07 -6.26 -11.70
CA HIS A 82 16.70 -6.58 -12.08
C HIS A 82 15.89 -5.32 -12.40
N GLU A 83 15.12 -5.38 -13.49
CA GLU A 83 14.06 -4.41 -13.75
C GLU A 83 13.03 -4.47 -12.63
N SER A 84 12.74 -3.31 -12.03
CA SER A 84 11.90 -3.20 -10.84
C SER A 84 10.79 -2.17 -11.04
N ILE A 85 9.59 -2.49 -10.55
CA ILE A 85 8.42 -1.59 -10.56
C ILE A 85 8.36 -0.86 -9.23
N ASN A 86 8.40 0.47 -9.26
CA ASN A 86 8.40 1.29 -8.05
C ASN A 86 7.07 2.03 -7.87
N LEU A 87 6.62 2.11 -6.62
CA LEU A 87 5.50 2.96 -6.25
C LEU A 87 5.98 4.41 -6.13
N ARG A 88 5.33 5.32 -6.86
CA ARG A 88 5.51 6.75 -6.69
C ARG A 88 4.44 7.26 -5.72
N LEU A 89 4.88 7.87 -4.63
CA LEU A 89 4.00 8.44 -3.61
C LEU A 89 3.40 9.76 -4.08
N SER A 90 2.35 10.22 -3.39
CA SER A 90 1.66 11.48 -3.68
C SER A 90 2.57 12.72 -3.66
N ASN A 91 3.67 12.67 -2.91
CA ASN A 91 4.70 13.72 -2.89
C ASN A 91 5.76 13.57 -4.01
N HIS A 92 5.47 12.78 -5.04
CA HIS A 92 6.34 12.44 -6.18
C HIS A 92 7.62 11.66 -5.87
N ARG A 93 7.90 11.31 -4.60
CA ARG A 93 9.04 10.47 -4.24
C ARG A 93 8.76 9.02 -4.59
N LEU A 94 9.81 8.28 -4.97
CA LEU A 94 9.73 6.83 -5.05
C LEU A 94 9.72 6.24 -3.63
N SER A 95 8.86 5.25 -3.40
CA SER A 95 8.88 4.48 -2.17
C SER A 95 10.10 3.57 -2.14
N GLU A 96 10.86 3.64 -1.07
CA GLU A 96 11.90 2.64 -0.77
C GLU A 96 11.23 1.29 -0.52
N TRP A 97 11.89 0.21 -0.95
CA TRP A 97 11.53 -1.14 -0.55
C TRP A 97 12.18 -1.43 0.79
N GLU A 98 11.44 -2.05 1.70
CA GLU A 98 11.91 -2.47 3.01
C GLU A 98 11.84 -3.98 3.13
N PHE A 99 12.98 -4.60 3.40
CA PHE A 99 13.12 -6.03 3.64
C PHE A 99 13.43 -6.26 5.11
N LYS A 100 12.90 -7.34 5.69
CA LYS A 100 13.32 -7.82 7.01
C LYS A 100 14.29 -8.99 6.81
N VAL A 101 15.55 -8.79 7.15
CA VAL A 101 16.62 -9.81 7.09
C VAL A 101 17.17 -9.97 8.50
N ASP A 102 17.10 -11.18 9.05
CA ASP A 102 17.56 -11.49 10.42
C ASP A 102 17.00 -10.54 11.49
N GLY A 103 15.73 -10.13 11.33
CA GLY A 103 15.05 -9.21 12.23
C GLY A 103 15.42 -7.73 12.06
N GLN A 104 16.36 -7.41 11.17
CA GLN A 104 16.73 -6.03 10.83
C GLN A 104 16.06 -5.56 9.56
N THR A 105 15.64 -4.28 9.55
CA THR A 105 15.12 -3.65 8.35
C THR A 105 16.27 -3.22 7.45
N GLN A 106 16.34 -3.78 6.25
CA GLN A 106 17.22 -3.34 5.17
C GLN A 106 16.41 -2.62 4.11
N LYS A 107 16.85 -1.40 3.79
CA LYS A 107 16.22 -0.55 2.76
C LYS A 107 16.91 -0.74 1.43
N PHE A 108 16.12 -0.77 0.36
CA PHE A 108 16.61 -0.86 -1.00
C PHE A 108 15.83 0.12 -1.87
N MET A 109 16.55 0.94 -2.64
CA MET A 109 15.98 1.74 -3.70
C MET A 109 16.29 1.06 -5.03
N PRO A 110 15.29 0.46 -5.70
CA PRO A 110 15.51 -0.17 -7.00
C PRO A 110 15.84 0.87 -8.07
N ASN A 111 16.64 0.44 -9.04
CA ASN A 111 16.83 1.20 -10.27
C ASN A 111 15.52 1.16 -11.06
N SER A 112 14.73 2.23 -11.02
CA SER A 112 13.46 2.27 -11.73
C SER A 112 13.70 2.35 -13.24
N ALA A 113 13.44 1.27 -13.97
CA ALA A 113 13.42 1.28 -15.44
C ALA A 113 12.13 1.90 -16.00
N THR A 114 11.07 1.99 -15.18
CA THR A 114 9.77 2.52 -15.62
C THR A 114 9.03 3.16 -14.43
N PRO A 115 8.72 4.46 -14.48
CA PRO A 115 7.74 5.05 -13.58
C PRO A 115 6.37 4.44 -13.90
N MET A 116 5.77 3.71 -12.96
CA MET A 116 4.35 3.40 -13.06
C MET A 116 3.61 4.67 -12.64
N THR A 117 3.17 5.48 -13.60
CA THR A 117 2.19 6.54 -13.34
C THR A 117 0.83 5.86 -13.12
N PRO A 118 0.20 5.95 -11.94
CA PRO A 118 -1.16 5.47 -11.76
C PRO A 118 -2.06 6.36 -12.61
N ASN A 119 -2.47 5.89 -13.79
CA ASN A 119 -3.56 6.50 -14.54
C ASN A 119 -4.85 5.88 -14.03
N TRP A 120 -5.43 6.44 -12.99
CA TRP A 120 -6.86 6.32 -12.73
C TRP A 120 -7.48 7.67 -13.11
N TYR A 121 -8.10 7.73 -14.29
CA TYR A 121 -9.09 8.73 -14.66
C TYR A 121 -10.42 7.99 -14.83
#